data_AF-A0A9J6EFS4-F1
#
_entry.id   AF-A0A9J6EFS4-F1
#
_cell.length_a   1.000
_cell.length_b   1.000
_cell.length_c   1.000
_cell.angle_alpha   90.00
_cell.angle_beta   90.00
_cell.angle_gamma   90.00
#
_symmetry.space_group_name_H-M   'P 1'
#
loop_
_entity.id
_entity.type
_entity.pdbx_description
1 polymer ?
#
loop_
_entity_poly.entity_id
_entity_poly.type
_entity_poly.pdbx_seq_one_letter_code
_entity_poly.pdbx_strand_id
1 'polypeptide(L)'
;MEVFAHYDVVDPAGQRVAEGHKASFCLEDNVCEPGVDKRYNCANYGDQGISIGCTDTYAHNIDCQWVDMTDVPHGHYTLKVSINPEYKMAEMSYDNNAAVCDLIYTQTYAAVTNCTLGRP
;
A
#
# COMPACT_ATOMS: atom_id res chain seq x y z
N MET A 1 -2.63 4.61 14.71
CA MET A 1 -3.45 3.87 13.73
C MET A 1 -2.83 2.49 13.63
N GLU A 2 -3.59 1.39 13.68
CA GLU A 2 -3.03 0.01 13.69
C GLU A 2 -2.87 -0.57 12.28
N VAL A 3 -3.69 -0.15 11.31
CA VAL A 3 -3.59 -0.55 9.89
C VAL A 3 -3.65 0.70 9.03
N PHE A 4 -2.57 0.96 8.27
CA PHE A 4 -2.52 2.07 7.32
C PHE A 4 -2.85 1.61 5.89
N ALA A 5 -2.49 0.37 5.56
CA ALA A 5 -2.74 -0.20 4.24
C ALA A 5 -3.13 -1.68 4.28
N HIS A 6 -4.05 -2.07 3.40
CA HIS A 6 -4.34 -3.47 3.05
C HIS A 6 -3.75 -3.80 1.68
N TYR A 7 -3.19 -5.00 1.55
CA TYR A 7 -2.70 -5.57 0.30
C TYR A 7 -3.50 -6.84 0.01
N ASP A 8 -4.51 -6.73 -0.84
CA ASP A 8 -5.41 -7.83 -1.14
C ASP A 8 -5.08 -8.44 -2.50
N VAL A 9 -5.05 -9.77 -2.56
CA VAL A 9 -5.08 -10.51 -3.84
C VAL A 9 -6.45 -11.15 -3.99
N VAL A 10 -7.11 -10.82 -5.09
CA VAL A 10 -8.49 -11.20 -5.38
C VAL A 10 -8.52 -12.08 -6.61
N ASP A 11 -9.26 -13.19 -6.55
CA ASP A 11 -9.45 -14.10 -7.67
C ASP A 11 -10.50 -13.60 -8.67
N PRO A 12 -10.64 -14.25 -9.84
CA PRO A 12 -11.63 -13.88 -10.84
C PRO A 12 -13.10 -13.99 -10.37
N ALA A 13 -13.36 -14.73 -9.29
CA ALA A 13 -14.69 -14.82 -8.67
C ALA A 13 -14.95 -13.67 -7.68
N GLY A 14 -13.97 -12.79 -7.47
CA GLY A 14 -14.07 -11.67 -6.52
C GLY A 14 -13.77 -12.07 -5.08
N GLN A 15 -13.23 -13.26 -4.84
CA GLN A 15 -12.85 -13.72 -3.51
C GLN A 15 -11.41 -13.32 -3.20
N ARG A 16 -11.18 -12.79 -1.99
CA ARG A 16 -9.83 -12.55 -1.48
C ARG A 16 -9.17 -13.89 -1.15
N VAL A 17 -8.05 -14.16 -1.80
CA VAL A 17 -7.31 -15.43 -1.68
C VAL A 17 -5.97 -15.28 -0.95
N ALA A 18 -5.44 -14.06 -0.88
CA ALA A 18 -4.30 -13.74 -0.03
C ALA A 18 -4.42 -12.30 0.48
N GLU A 19 -3.80 -12.07 1.63
CA GLU A 19 -3.79 -10.76 2.27
C GLU A 19 -2.42 -10.49 2.88
N GLY A 20 -1.88 -9.32 2.56
CA GLY A 20 -0.78 -8.71 3.27
C GLY A 20 -1.31 -7.47 3.99
N HIS A 21 -0.61 -7.08 5.05
CA HIS A 21 -0.98 -5.91 5.81
C HIS A 21 0.23 -5.06 6.09
N LYS A 22 0.04 -3.75 5.96
CA LYS A 22 0.89 -2.80 6.65
C LYS A 22 0.25 -2.47 7.99
N ALA A 23 0.47 -3.36 8.96
CA ALA A 23 0.22 -3.07 10.36
C ALA A 23 1.18 -1.95 10.76
N SER A 24 0.61 -0.77 10.96
CA SER A 24 1.21 0.51 11.32
C SER A 24 2.73 0.53 11.50
N PHE A 25 3.40 1.14 10.54
CA PHE A 25 4.76 1.63 10.69
C PHE A 25 4.75 3.16 10.54
N CYS A 26 5.83 3.80 10.98
CA CYS A 26 6.09 5.23 10.95
C CYS A 26 5.40 6.04 9.83
N LEU A 27 4.82 7.20 10.13
CA LEU A 27 4.50 8.21 9.11
C LEU A 27 5.55 9.32 9.15
N GLU A 28 6.33 9.46 8.08
CA GLU A 28 7.39 10.47 7.98
C GLU A 28 7.59 11.02 6.57
N ASP A 29 8.32 12.13 6.47
CA ASP A 29 8.62 12.77 5.19
C ASP A 29 9.89 12.17 4.55
N ASN A 30 9.75 11.20 3.64
CA ASN A 30 10.89 10.57 2.95
C ASN A 30 11.34 11.32 1.70
N VAL A 31 10.40 11.73 0.84
CA VAL A 31 10.68 12.51 -0.38
C VAL A 31 9.71 13.67 -0.44
N CYS A 32 10.19 14.87 -0.75
CA CYS A 32 9.34 16.05 -0.87
C CYS A 32 9.58 16.76 -2.20
N GLU A 33 8.57 17.49 -2.65
CA GLU A 33 8.67 18.37 -3.81
C GLU A 33 9.76 19.44 -3.60
N PRO A 34 10.39 19.94 -4.68
CA PRO A 34 11.42 20.97 -4.58
C PRO A 34 10.93 22.21 -3.81
N GLY A 35 11.65 22.58 -2.75
CA GLY A 35 11.31 23.73 -1.91
C GLY A 35 10.36 23.43 -0.74
N VAL A 36 9.95 22.17 -0.57
CA VAL A 36 9.19 21.72 0.61
C VAL A 36 10.16 21.12 1.63
N ASP A 37 10.16 21.68 2.84
CA ASP A 37 10.96 21.17 3.95
C ASP A 37 10.27 19.99 4.63
N LYS A 38 11.07 18.96 4.98
CA LYS A 38 10.63 17.83 5.78
C LYS A 38 10.35 18.27 7.22
N ARG A 39 9.26 17.77 7.80
CA ARG A 39 8.83 18.08 9.16
C ARG A 39 8.75 16.83 10.04
N TYR A 40 8.13 15.77 9.55
CA TYR A 40 7.86 14.57 10.33
C TYR A 40 8.98 13.54 10.17
N ASN A 41 9.38 12.93 11.28
CA ASN A 41 10.46 11.97 11.34
C ASN A 41 10.26 11.10 12.58
N CYS A 42 10.16 9.78 12.40
CA CYS A 42 9.88 8.88 13.52
C CYS A 42 11.12 8.53 14.35
N ALA A 43 12.32 8.86 13.88
CA ALA A 43 13.54 8.62 14.63
C ALA A 43 13.45 9.29 16.01
N ASN A 44 13.93 8.58 17.05
CA ASN A 44 13.92 9.05 18.44
C ASN A 44 12.53 9.40 18.98
N TYR A 45 11.49 8.66 18.58
CA TYR A 45 10.09 8.92 18.99
C TYR A 45 9.59 10.31 18.54
N GLY A 46 10.08 10.79 17.40
CA GLY A 46 9.61 12.04 16.83
C GLY A 46 8.15 11.99 16.38
N ASP A 47 7.59 13.17 16.15
CA ASP A 47 6.22 13.32 15.68
C ASP A 47 6.03 12.67 14.31
N GLN A 48 4.87 12.03 14.14
CA GLN A 48 4.51 11.32 12.92
C GLN A 48 3.49 12.10 12.09
N GLY A 49 3.63 12.02 10.78
CA GLY A 49 2.74 12.65 9.81
C GLY A 49 3.37 12.67 8.43
N ILE A 50 2.58 13.12 7.45
CA ILE A 50 3.07 13.37 6.09
C ILE A 50 2.74 14.82 5.77
N SER A 51 3.76 15.60 5.47
CA SER A 51 3.63 17.00 5.12
C SER A 51 3.02 17.17 3.73
N ILE A 52 2.32 18.28 3.50
CA ILE A 52 1.79 18.61 2.18
C ILE A 52 2.95 18.73 1.19
N GLY A 53 2.87 18.01 0.06
CA GLY A 53 3.96 17.96 -0.93
C GLY A 53 5.08 16.98 -0.59
N CYS A 54 4.92 16.15 0.45
CA CYS A 54 5.82 15.06 0.79
C CYS A 54 5.16 13.70 0.61
N THR A 55 5.99 12.66 0.53
CA THR A 55 5.58 11.26 0.49
C THR A 55 6.33 10.46 1.55
N ASP A 56 5.62 9.48 2.10
CA ASP A 56 6.16 8.40 2.90
C ASP A 56 6.32 7.17 2.00
N THR A 57 7.57 6.74 1.81
CA THR A 57 7.94 5.71 0.84
C THR A 57 8.57 4.52 1.55
N TYR A 58 7.85 3.41 1.53
CA TYR A 58 8.37 2.13 2.00
C TYR A 58 8.94 1.31 0.86
N ALA A 59 10.24 1.06 0.96
CA ALA A 59 10.95 0.25 -0.02
C ALA A 59 10.58 -1.23 0.09
N HIS A 60 10.64 -1.94 -1.04
CA HIS A 60 10.31 -3.36 -1.19
C HIS A 60 11.13 -4.31 -0.30
N ASN A 61 12.29 -3.86 0.19
CA ASN A 61 13.19 -4.62 1.05
C ASN A 61 12.90 -4.44 2.55
N ILE A 62 11.91 -3.62 2.90
CA ILE A 62 11.46 -3.45 4.29
C ILE A 62 10.56 -4.64 4.65
N ASP A 63 10.71 -5.13 5.87
CA ASP A 63 9.89 -6.22 6.41
C ASP A 63 8.39 -5.90 6.31
N CYS A 64 7.57 -6.93 6.11
CA CYS A 64 6.13 -6.83 5.91
C CYS A 64 5.67 -6.03 4.67
N GLN A 65 6.56 -5.67 3.72
CA GLN A 65 6.18 -5.10 2.41
C GLN A 65 5.91 -6.18 1.35
N TRP A 66 5.10 -7.19 1.70
CA TRP A 66 4.74 -8.26 0.79
C TRP A 66 3.34 -8.81 1.08
N VAL A 67 2.80 -9.55 0.11
CA VAL A 67 1.69 -10.49 0.28
C VAL A 67 2.27 -11.88 0.14
N ASP A 68 2.02 -12.75 1.12
CA ASP A 68 2.44 -14.15 1.02
C ASP A 68 1.53 -14.89 0.03
N MET A 69 2.13 -15.43 -1.02
CA MET A 69 1.45 -16.14 -2.11
C MET A 69 1.76 -17.65 -2.09
N THR A 70 2.42 -18.16 -1.04
CA THR A 70 2.93 -19.54 -0.97
C THR A 70 1.85 -20.59 -1.21
N ASP A 71 0.65 -20.38 -0.65
CA ASP A 71 -0.46 -21.33 -0.73
C ASP A 71 -1.49 -20.96 -1.83
N VAL A 72 -1.20 -19.93 -2.63
CA VAL A 72 -2.09 -19.48 -3.71
C VAL A 72 -1.72 -20.22 -5.01
N PRO A 73 -2.69 -20.83 -5.71
CA PRO A 73 -2.42 -21.43 -7.01
C PRO A 73 -1.88 -20.41 -8.04
N HIS A 74 -1.16 -20.88 -9.04
CA HIS A 74 -0.77 -20.03 -10.17
C HIS A 74 -2.00 -19.65 -11.00
N GLY A 75 -2.05 -18.41 -11.49
CA GLY A 75 -3.22 -17.89 -12.20
C GLY A 75 -3.20 -16.38 -12.42
N HIS A 76 -4.36 -15.86 -12.83
CA HIS A 76 -4.63 -14.44 -12.99
C HIS A 76 -5.47 -13.95 -11.82
N TYR A 77 -5.05 -12.83 -11.25
CA TYR A 77 -5.63 -12.22 -10.06
C TYR A 77 -5.70 -10.71 -10.24
N THR A 78 -6.37 -10.06 -9.30
CA THR A 78 -6.31 -8.62 -9.10
C THR A 78 -5.55 -8.34 -7.81
N LEU A 79 -4.50 -7.51 -7.90
CA LEU A 79 -3.85 -6.94 -6.73
C LEU A 79 -4.52 -5.61 -6.40
N LYS A 80 -5.03 -5.46 -5.18
CA LYS A 80 -5.59 -4.22 -4.67
C LYS A 80 -4.78 -3.75 -3.46
N VAL A 81 -4.23 -2.56 -3.55
CA VAL A 81 -3.54 -1.90 -2.43
C VAL A 81 -4.37 -0.71 -1.99
N SER A 82 -4.95 -0.77 -0.78
CA SER A 82 -5.82 0.27 -0.23
C SER A 82 -5.14 1.01 0.92
N ILE A 83 -5.15 2.34 0.88
CA ILE A 83 -4.61 3.26 1.89
C ILE A 83 -5.74 3.91 2.67
N ASN A 84 -5.56 4.04 3.99
CA ASN A 84 -6.60 4.48 4.92
C ASN A 84 -7.96 3.79 4.67
N PRO A 85 -7.99 2.45 4.56
CA PRO A 85 -9.15 1.72 4.07
C PRO A 85 -10.37 1.78 5.01
N GLU A 86 -10.13 2.06 6.29
CA GLU A 86 -11.17 2.21 7.31
C GLU A 86 -11.61 3.67 7.51
N TYR A 87 -11.14 4.61 6.67
CA TYR A 87 -11.48 6.05 6.75
C TYR A 87 -11.18 6.67 8.12
N LYS A 88 -10.15 6.16 8.82
CA LYS A 88 -9.75 6.61 10.16
C LYS A 88 -9.05 7.98 10.13
N MET A 89 -8.47 8.36 8.98
CA MET A 89 -7.97 9.71 8.73
C MET A 89 -8.92 10.48 7.81
N ALA A 90 -9.15 11.75 8.13
CA ALA A 90 -9.92 12.65 7.29
C ALA A 90 -9.10 13.07 6.07
N GLU A 91 -9.65 12.87 4.88
CA GLU A 91 -9.04 13.25 3.61
C GLU A 91 -10.02 14.08 2.79
N MET A 92 -9.50 14.89 1.87
CA MET A 92 -10.34 15.73 0.98
C MET A 92 -11.17 14.88 0.01
N SER A 93 -10.65 13.71 -0.35
CA SER A 93 -11.31 12.70 -1.17
C SER A 93 -10.73 11.32 -0.80
N TYR A 94 -11.52 10.28 -1.06
CA TYR A 94 -11.10 8.88 -0.93
C TYR A 94 -11.18 8.14 -2.27
N ASP A 95 -11.45 8.85 -3.37
CA ASP A 95 -11.65 8.27 -4.70
C ASP A 95 -10.35 7.73 -5.34
N ASN A 96 -9.21 8.02 -4.73
CA ASN A 96 -7.88 7.66 -5.18
C ASN A 96 -7.06 6.91 -4.11
N ASN A 97 -7.72 6.38 -3.08
CA ASN A 97 -7.09 5.71 -1.95
C ASN A 97 -6.73 4.24 -2.21
N ALA A 98 -6.98 3.72 -3.40
CA ALA A 98 -6.53 2.40 -3.81
C ALA A 98 -5.81 2.41 -5.15
N ALA A 99 -4.84 1.52 -5.30
CA ALA A 99 -4.33 1.08 -6.59
C ALA A 99 -4.87 -0.33 -6.87
N VAL A 100 -5.51 -0.52 -8.02
CA VAL A 100 -6.04 -1.80 -8.50
C VAL A 100 -5.29 -2.18 -9.76
N CYS A 101 -4.65 -3.35 -9.76
CA CYS A 101 -3.77 -3.81 -10.82
C CYS A 101 -4.09 -5.25 -11.24
N ASP A 102 -3.78 -5.60 -12.47
CA ASP A 102 -3.76 -6.99 -12.92
C ASP A 102 -2.50 -7.68 -12.36
N LEU A 103 -2.67 -8.87 -11.79
CA LEU A 103 -1.58 -9.72 -11.29
C LEU A 103 -1.58 -11.05 -12.04
N ILE A 104 -0.47 -11.35 -12.72
CA ILE A 104 -0.19 -12.67 -13.27
C ILE A 104 0.79 -13.36 -12.33
N TYR A 105 0.40 -14.50 -11.76
CA TYR A 105 1.24 -15.30 -10.89
C TYR A 105 1.54 -16.65 -11.55
N THR A 106 2.81 -16.92 -11.82
CA THR A 106 3.28 -18.14 -12.48
C THR A 106 4.25 -18.90 -11.58
N GLN A 107 4.70 -20.06 -12.04
CA GLN A 107 5.68 -20.86 -11.31
C GLN A 107 7.05 -20.17 -11.14
N THR A 108 7.42 -19.25 -12.03
CA THR A 108 8.77 -18.66 -12.06
C THR A 108 8.79 -17.15 -11.88
N TYR A 109 7.67 -16.46 -12.08
CA TYR A 109 7.58 -15.02 -11.92
C TYR A 109 6.17 -14.55 -11.58
N ALA A 110 6.08 -13.34 -11.05
CA ALA A 110 4.86 -12.56 -10.95
C ALA A 110 5.01 -11.26 -11.74
N ALA A 111 3.92 -10.78 -12.34
CA ALA A 111 3.89 -9.50 -13.04
C ALA A 111 2.65 -8.71 -12.63
N VAL A 112 2.86 -7.42 -12.32
CA VAL A 112 1.80 -6.47 -11.98
C VAL A 112 1.71 -5.44 -13.10
N THR A 113 0.54 -5.30 -13.70
CA THR A 113 0.32 -4.41 -14.85
C THR A 113 -1.01 -3.68 -14.75
N ASN A 114 -1.23 -2.68 -15.62
CA ASN A 114 -2.52 -1.97 -15.76
C ASN A 114 -3.08 -1.38 -14.46
N CYS A 115 -2.20 -0.88 -13.59
CA CYS A 115 -2.62 -0.26 -12.33
C CYS A 115 -3.45 1.00 -12.58
N THR A 116 -4.58 1.10 -11.89
CA THR A 116 -5.46 2.28 -11.89
C THR A 116 -5.80 2.69 -10.47
N LEU A 117 -6.08 3.97 -10.27
CA LEU A 117 -6.51 4.49 -8.98
C LEU A 117 -8.02 4.31 -8.79
N GLY A 118 -8.44 4.06 -7.55
CA GLY A 118 -9.84 3.93 -7.19
C GLY A 118 -10.07 4.05 -5.69
N ARG A 119 -11.27 3.64 -5.26
CA ARG A 119 -11.66 3.62 -3.84
C ARG A 119 -11.10 2.41 -3.09
N PRO A 120 -10.85 2.55 -1.76
CA PRO A 120 -10.29 1.50 -0.91
C PRO A 120 -11.16 0.25 -0.81
#